data_AF-A0A2E0R8U0-F1
#
_entry.id   AF-A0A2E0R8U0-F1
#
_cell.length_a   1.000
_cell.length_b   1.000
_cell.length_c   1.000
_cell.angle_alpha   90.00
_cell.angle_beta   90.00
_cell.angle_gamma   90.00
#
_symmetry.space_group_name_H-M   'P 1'
#
loop_
_entity.id
_entity.type
_entity.pdbx_description
1 polymer ?
#
loop_
_entity_poly.entity_id
_entity_poly.type
_entity_poly.pdbx_seq_one_letter_code
_entity_poly.pdbx_strand_id
1 'polypeptide(L)'
;AAVVLLSLAGSCLGFLKFNFNPATIFLGDGGSLFIGFILAAISLEANVNKSTFVSILLPFMIVGVPIFDVLLAVLRRFGRCLLNKQLGAESKSKVFGPDLDHLHHRLLQAGFSQKKVALILYGISIIASISVLGSIFIDNYSLAFLLIGSLIILNIIFRKIVHIETWTFLQWILKSIRRPSGFRRKCIHMGHDLLLLSSISILINYWFQILADPESLLIVGGGVLIPFLIIISFKNYKIIWSRARPWQFWKLNIELILAEFLYFLVMTYMIGLKEINLIHFHVTRLALLSGGIVIARLTPFVARDASSWLRRYQTNEMHFKTLIIGSGYELGAYLRRAAYRNSHIITRRIIGILENDPSLANAIVFGFPVLGEYKDFKNILDNNDITEIIVCDPEFYETNQNDLKKAKDMNITIKRYISEVEKI
;
A
#
# COMPACT_ATOMS: atom_id res chain seq x y z
N ALA A 1 -0.29 40.72 -0.04
CA ALA A 1 -0.41 39.51 -0.88
C ALA A 1 -0.75 39.74 -2.37
N ALA A 2 -1.95 40.24 -2.73
CA ALA A 2 -2.45 40.19 -4.12
C ALA A 2 -1.58 40.92 -5.17
N VAL A 3 -1.13 42.14 -4.87
CA VAL A 3 -0.24 42.92 -5.77
C VAL A 3 1.05 42.15 -6.06
N VAL A 4 1.66 41.54 -5.04
CA VAL A 4 2.89 40.75 -5.18
C VAL A 4 2.67 39.53 -6.08
N LEU A 5 1.56 38.81 -5.92
CA LEU A 5 1.23 37.66 -6.77
C LEU A 5 0.96 38.07 -8.22
N LEU A 6 0.28 39.20 -8.46
CA LEU A 6 0.04 39.72 -9.80
C LEU A 6 1.33 40.17 -10.48
N SER A 7 2.21 40.87 -9.76
CA SER A 7 3.54 41.24 -10.26
C SER A 7 4.39 40.00 -10.58
N LEU A 8 4.36 38.99 -9.70
CA LEU A 8 5.05 37.73 -9.92
C LEU A 8 4.50 37.00 -11.15
N ALA A 9 3.18 36.87 -11.28
CA ALA A 9 2.53 36.26 -12.44
C ALA A 9 2.88 36.98 -13.75
N GLY A 10 2.84 38.32 -13.76
CA GLY A 10 3.25 39.14 -14.90
C GLY A 10 4.72 38.91 -15.29
N SER A 11 5.61 38.84 -14.31
CA SER A 11 7.04 38.55 -14.54
C SER A 11 7.26 37.14 -15.11
N CYS A 12 6.54 36.13 -14.60
CA CYS A 12 6.58 34.76 -15.09
C CYS A 12 6.02 34.63 -16.50
N LEU A 13 4.95 35.35 -16.85
CA LEU A 13 4.39 35.39 -18.21
C LEU A 13 5.38 36.03 -19.19
N GLY A 14 6.03 37.13 -18.78
CA GLY A 14 7.10 37.75 -19.56
C GLY A 14 8.28 36.81 -19.80
N PHE A 15 8.72 36.12 -18.75
CA PHE A 15 9.78 35.10 -18.82
C PHE A 15 9.38 33.91 -19.70
N LEU A 16 8.14 33.44 -19.59
CA LEU A 16 7.63 32.29 -20.33
C LEU A 16 7.74 32.50 -21.84
N LYS A 17 7.55 33.71 -22.36
CA LYS A 17 7.75 34.01 -23.79
C LYS A 17 9.13 33.59 -24.29
N PHE A 18 10.16 33.78 -23.48
CA PHE A 18 11.55 33.48 -23.82
C PHE A 18 11.98 32.06 -23.39
N ASN A 19 11.30 31.48 -22.40
CA ASN A 19 11.56 30.12 -21.91
C ASN A 19 10.69 29.04 -22.59
N PHE A 20 9.66 29.42 -23.33
CA PHE A 20 8.82 28.48 -24.08
C PHE A 20 9.66 27.79 -25.16
N ASN A 21 9.45 26.48 -25.33
CA ASN A 21 10.32 25.67 -26.17
C ASN A 21 10.29 26.12 -27.66
N PRO A 22 11.45 26.43 -28.27
CA PRO A 22 12.82 26.27 -27.75
C PRO A 22 13.27 27.42 -26.83
N ALA A 23 13.76 27.08 -25.63
CA ALA A 23 14.11 28.07 -24.61
C ALA A 23 15.36 28.88 -25.00
N THR A 24 15.29 30.20 -24.84
CA THR A 24 16.40 31.14 -25.08
C THR A 24 17.08 31.59 -23.79
N ILE A 25 16.34 31.61 -22.68
CA ILE A 25 16.84 31.92 -21.34
C ILE A 25 16.34 30.85 -20.34
N PHE A 26 17.16 30.54 -19.34
CA PHE A 26 16.82 29.60 -18.27
C PHE A 26 16.52 30.34 -16.97
N LEU A 27 15.62 29.77 -16.15
CA LEU A 27 15.18 30.37 -14.90
C LEU A 27 16.31 30.35 -13.83
N GLY A 28 17.12 29.29 -13.85
CA GLY A 28 18.17 29.04 -12.87
C GLY A 28 17.66 28.81 -11.44
N ASP A 29 18.60 28.60 -10.52
CA ASP A 29 18.29 28.39 -9.11
C ASP A 29 17.77 29.67 -8.44
N GLY A 30 18.30 30.83 -8.84
CA GLY A 30 17.87 32.13 -8.31
C GLY A 30 16.40 32.43 -8.55
N GLY A 31 15.89 32.18 -9.76
CA GLY A 31 14.48 32.40 -10.09
C GLY A 31 13.55 31.36 -9.47
N SER A 32 13.94 30.09 -9.51
CA SER A 32 13.10 29.00 -8.98
C SER A 32 12.95 29.04 -7.46
N LEU A 33 14.04 29.30 -6.72
CA LEU A 33 14.00 29.45 -5.25
C LEU A 33 13.20 30.68 -4.84
N PHE A 34 13.36 31.80 -5.54
CA PHE A 34 12.61 33.03 -5.27
C PHE A 34 11.10 32.84 -5.44
N ILE A 35 10.67 32.25 -6.57
CA ILE A 35 9.24 31.96 -6.81
C ILE A 35 8.69 31.04 -5.72
N GLY A 36 9.41 29.97 -5.37
CA GLY A 36 9.00 29.05 -4.31
C GLY A 36 8.86 29.73 -2.95
N PHE A 37 9.83 30.57 -2.58
CA PHE A 37 9.81 31.34 -1.33
C PHE A 37 8.61 32.29 -1.24
N ILE A 38 8.37 33.09 -2.28
CA ILE A 38 7.26 34.05 -2.30
C ILE A 38 5.91 33.33 -2.19
N LEU A 39 5.71 32.22 -2.93
CA LEU A 39 4.49 31.43 -2.85
C LEU A 39 4.29 30.83 -1.44
N ALA A 40 5.36 30.32 -0.81
CA ALA A 40 5.29 29.78 0.54
C ALA A 40 4.96 30.85 1.59
N ALA A 41 5.62 32.01 1.53
CA ALA A 41 5.42 33.12 2.46
C ALA A 41 3.97 33.65 2.39
N ILE A 42 3.45 33.86 1.18
CA ILE A 42 2.07 34.33 0.97
C ILE A 42 1.03 33.28 1.40
N SER A 43 1.34 31.99 1.24
CA SER A 43 0.45 30.91 1.70
C SER A 43 0.29 30.87 3.23
N LEU A 44 1.31 31.30 3.99
CA LEU A 44 1.22 31.41 5.46
C LEU A 44 0.39 32.61 5.91
N GLU A 45 0.39 33.70 5.15
CA GLU A 45 -0.40 34.91 5.42
C GLU A 45 -1.89 34.72 5.04
N ALA A 46 -2.20 33.72 4.21
CA ALA A 46 -3.54 33.47 3.71
C ALA A 46 -4.47 32.95 4.83
N ASN A 47 -5.23 33.86 5.45
CA ASN A 47 -6.35 33.52 6.32
C ASN A 47 -7.51 32.94 5.51
N VAL A 48 -7.50 31.63 5.30
CA VAL A 48 -8.60 30.92 4.65
C VAL A 48 -9.71 30.67 5.68
N ASN A 49 -10.79 31.45 5.62
CA ASN A 49 -12.01 31.29 6.42
C ASN A 49 -12.83 30.04 6.01
N LYS A 50 -12.17 28.89 5.80
CA LYS A 50 -12.79 27.59 5.49
C LYS A 50 -12.29 26.54 6.49
N SER A 51 -12.93 25.38 6.50
CA SER A 51 -12.49 24.23 7.31
C SER A 51 -10.98 23.98 7.14
N THR A 52 -10.30 23.63 8.24
CA THR A 52 -8.86 23.33 8.28
C THR A 52 -8.42 22.36 7.17
N PHE A 53 -9.27 21.39 6.83
CA PHE A 53 -9.03 20.45 5.74
C PHE A 53 -8.94 21.14 4.36
N VAL A 54 -9.85 22.09 4.09
CA VAL A 54 -9.87 22.85 2.83
C VAL A 54 -8.67 23.79 2.76
N SER A 55 -8.31 24.44 3.87
CA SER A 55 -7.16 25.34 3.94
C SER A 55 -5.83 24.63 3.67
N ILE A 56 -5.69 23.37 4.08
CA ILE A 56 -4.52 22.54 3.74
C ILE A 56 -4.60 22.07 2.27
N LEU A 57 -5.77 21.71 1.77
CA LEU A 57 -5.92 21.14 0.44
C LEU A 57 -5.66 22.15 -0.70
N LEU A 58 -5.98 23.43 -0.50
CA LEU A 58 -5.83 24.48 -1.50
C LEU A 58 -4.38 24.67 -1.99
N PRO A 59 -3.36 24.87 -1.13
CA PRO A 59 -1.95 24.93 -1.55
C PRO A 59 -1.48 23.67 -2.29
N PHE A 60 -1.94 22.49 -1.87
CA PHE A 60 -1.63 21.22 -2.53
C PHE A 60 -2.26 21.08 -3.92
N MET A 61 -3.36 21.77 -4.21
CA MET A 61 -3.93 21.80 -5.55
C MET A 61 -3.17 22.78 -6.45
N ILE A 62 -2.88 23.97 -5.97
CA ILE A 62 -2.21 25.04 -6.74
C ILE A 62 -0.77 24.65 -7.08
N VAL A 63 -0.03 24.12 -6.10
CA VAL A 63 1.40 23.78 -6.21
C VAL A 63 1.59 22.25 -6.21
N GLY A 64 0.54 21.48 -6.49
CA GLY A 64 0.54 20.03 -6.37
C GLY A 64 1.57 19.34 -7.23
N VAL A 65 1.66 19.71 -8.51
CA VAL A 65 2.59 19.09 -9.47
C VAL A 65 4.05 19.12 -8.96
N PRO A 66 4.64 20.27 -8.60
CA PRO A 66 6.01 20.32 -8.07
C PRO A 66 6.14 19.67 -6.68
N ILE A 67 5.15 19.81 -5.79
CA ILE A 67 5.18 19.14 -4.48
C ILE A 67 5.24 17.62 -4.64
N PHE A 68 4.38 17.05 -5.50
CA PHE A 68 4.35 15.62 -5.76
C PHE A 68 5.64 15.13 -6.44
N ASP A 69 6.19 15.88 -7.39
CA ASP A 69 7.46 15.51 -8.04
C ASP A 69 8.62 15.45 -7.03
N VAL A 70 8.71 16.42 -6.11
CA VAL A 70 9.70 16.44 -5.03
C VAL A 70 9.45 15.29 -4.04
N LEU A 71 8.22 15.12 -3.55
CA LEU A 71 7.88 14.06 -2.60
C LEU A 71 8.22 12.68 -3.16
N LEU A 72 7.94 12.44 -4.44
CA LEU A 72 8.24 11.15 -5.06
C LEU A 72 9.72 10.97 -5.36
N ALA A 73 10.43 12.03 -5.76
CA ALA A 73 11.89 11.97 -5.87
C ALA A 73 12.51 11.61 -4.51
N VAL A 74 12.06 12.22 -3.42
CA VAL A 74 12.51 11.92 -2.05
C VAL A 74 12.20 10.47 -1.67
N LEU A 75 10.95 10.03 -1.85
CA LEU A 75 10.53 8.65 -1.54
C LEU A 75 11.32 7.61 -2.35
N ARG A 76 11.57 7.90 -3.64
CA ARG A 76 12.36 7.06 -4.55
C ARG A 76 13.82 6.98 -4.14
N ARG A 77 14.44 8.13 -3.83
CA ARG A 77 15.85 8.20 -3.36
C ARG A 77 16.04 7.46 -2.04
N PHE A 78 15.09 7.63 -1.12
CA PHE A 78 15.10 6.92 0.16
C PHE A 78 14.96 5.41 -0.03
N GLY A 79 14.01 4.97 -0.87
CA GLY A 79 13.84 3.55 -1.21
C GLY A 79 15.07 2.92 -1.86
N ARG A 80 15.68 3.59 -2.86
CA ARG A 80 16.91 3.11 -3.54
C ARG A 80 18.09 3.02 -2.58
N CYS A 81 18.32 4.04 -1.75
CA CYS A 81 19.41 4.05 -0.78
C CYS A 81 19.31 2.90 0.23
N LEU A 82 18.11 2.61 0.72
CA LEU A 82 17.90 1.57 1.72
C LEU A 82 17.93 0.16 1.12
N LEU A 83 17.44 -0.04 -0.10
CA LEU A 83 17.57 -1.30 -0.84
C LEU A 83 19.03 -1.67 -1.09
N ASN A 84 19.84 -0.71 -1.55
CA ASN A 84 21.26 -0.95 -1.87
C ASN A 84 22.07 -1.27 -0.60
N LYS A 85 21.72 -0.62 0.53
CA LYS A 85 22.32 -0.93 1.85
C LYS A 85 21.95 -2.33 2.36
N GLN A 86 20.77 -2.85 2.05
CA GLN A 86 20.35 -4.20 2.44
C GLN A 86 20.95 -5.32 1.57
N LEU A 87 21.27 -5.03 0.31
CA LEU A 87 21.80 -6.02 -0.64
C LEU A 87 23.32 -6.21 -0.52
N GLY A 88 24.00 -5.54 0.42
CA GLY A 88 25.45 -5.63 0.58
C GLY A 88 26.23 -5.04 -0.60
N ALA A 89 25.57 -4.30 -1.49
CA ALA A 89 26.23 -3.62 -2.58
C ALA A 89 27.07 -2.47 -2.02
N GLU A 90 28.37 -2.50 -2.25
CA GLU A 90 29.28 -1.40 -1.95
C GLU A 90 28.87 -0.14 -2.73
N SER A 91 28.07 0.68 -2.04
CA SER A 91 27.79 2.10 -2.22
C SER A 91 28.17 2.75 -3.56
N LYS A 92 27.18 3.12 -4.37
CA LYS A 92 27.25 4.32 -5.24
C LYS A 92 25.97 5.16 -5.36
N SER A 93 24.85 4.82 -4.71
CA SER A 93 23.65 5.68 -4.77
C SER A 93 23.51 6.52 -3.50
N LYS A 94 24.08 7.72 -3.48
CA LYS A 94 23.79 8.72 -2.44
C LYS A 94 22.33 9.17 -2.56
N VAL A 95 21.65 9.41 -1.43
CA VAL A 95 20.30 10.04 -1.38
C VAL A 95 20.29 11.39 -2.12
N PHE A 96 21.44 12.05 -2.22
CA PHE A 96 21.65 13.33 -2.92
C PHE A 96 22.36 13.19 -4.27
N GLY A 97 22.40 12.00 -4.87
CA GLY A 97 22.90 11.84 -6.24
C GLY A 97 22.01 12.53 -7.27
N PRO A 98 22.55 12.90 -8.46
CA PRO A 98 21.75 13.47 -9.54
C PRO A 98 20.63 12.49 -9.94
N ASP A 99 19.40 12.99 -9.99
CA ASP A 99 18.20 12.20 -10.26
C ASP A 99 17.65 12.63 -11.61
N LEU A 100 17.83 11.78 -12.63
CA LEU A 100 17.39 12.04 -14.01
C LEU A 100 15.93 11.60 -14.25
N ASP A 101 15.18 11.37 -13.18
CA ASP A 101 13.90 10.66 -13.19
C ASP A 101 12.71 11.55 -12.76
N HIS A 102 12.85 12.87 -12.86
CA HIS A 102 11.74 13.79 -12.64
C HIS A 102 10.60 13.54 -13.65
N LEU A 103 9.37 13.91 -13.29
CA LEU A 103 8.16 13.70 -14.08
C LEU A 103 8.33 14.05 -15.57
N HIS A 104 9.01 15.17 -15.85
CA HIS A 104 9.24 15.64 -17.21
C HIS A 104 10.19 14.74 -18.01
N HIS A 105 11.28 14.25 -17.42
CA HIS A 105 12.20 13.31 -18.07
C HIS A 105 11.52 11.98 -18.39
N ARG A 106 10.56 11.55 -17.56
CA ARG A 106 9.81 10.30 -17.77
C ARG A 106 8.81 10.40 -18.91
N LEU A 107 8.13 11.52 -19.02
CA LEU A 107 7.24 11.76 -20.16
C LEU A 107 8.05 11.84 -21.47
N LEU A 108 9.28 12.39 -21.43
CA LEU A 108 10.21 12.33 -22.56
C LEU A 108 10.61 10.88 -22.90
N GLN A 109 10.97 10.07 -21.89
CA GLN A 109 11.31 8.65 -22.07
C GLN A 109 10.13 7.80 -22.61
N ALA A 110 8.88 8.19 -22.28
CA ALA A 110 7.67 7.56 -22.82
C ALA A 110 7.37 7.95 -24.29
N GLY A 111 8.25 8.72 -24.94
CA GLY A 111 8.14 9.08 -26.35
C GLY A 111 7.40 10.40 -26.62
N PHE A 112 7.04 11.18 -25.59
CA PHE A 112 6.47 12.51 -25.78
C PHE A 112 7.56 13.52 -26.13
N SER A 113 7.26 14.47 -27.01
CA SER A 113 8.16 15.59 -27.28
C SER A 113 8.16 16.59 -26.11
N GLN A 114 9.28 17.28 -25.90
CA GLN A 114 9.43 18.26 -24.80
C GLN A 114 8.34 19.34 -24.79
N LYS A 115 7.86 19.75 -25.98
CA LYS A 115 6.70 20.66 -26.11
C LYS A 115 5.41 20.05 -25.55
N LYS A 116 5.13 18.78 -25.90
CA LYS A 116 3.93 18.06 -25.42
C LYS A 116 3.98 17.87 -23.90
N VAL A 117 5.15 17.52 -23.36
CA VAL A 117 5.34 17.38 -21.91
C VAL A 117 5.03 18.68 -21.17
N ALA A 118 5.58 19.81 -21.62
CA ALA A 118 5.31 21.11 -21.02
C ALA A 118 3.82 21.48 -21.07
N LEU A 119 3.16 21.28 -22.23
CA LEU A 119 1.73 21.57 -22.39
C LEU A 119 0.84 20.71 -21.48
N ILE A 120 1.19 19.44 -21.28
CA ILE A 120 0.46 18.55 -20.35
C ILE A 120 0.56 19.08 -18.91
N LEU A 121 1.76 19.47 -18.46
CA LEU A 121 1.98 19.98 -17.11
C LEU A 121 1.29 21.34 -16.90
N TYR A 122 1.25 22.20 -17.93
CA TYR A 122 0.49 23.45 -17.91
C TYR A 122 -1.02 23.18 -17.82
N GLY A 123 -1.54 22.26 -18.64
CA GLY A 123 -2.95 21.90 -18.62
C GLY A 123 -3.41 21.39 -17.24
N ILE A 124 -2.61 20.51 -16.62
CA ILE A 124 -2.88 20.00 -15.26
C ILE A 124 -2.92 21.15 -14.25
N SER A 125 -1.94 22.05 -14.30
CA SER A 125 -1.83 23.18 -13.35
C SER A 125 -2.97 24.19 -13.53
N ILE A 126 -3.40 24.44 -14.77
CA ILE A 126 -4.54 25.30 -15.10
C ILE A 126 -5.84 24.69 -14.58
N ILE A 127 -6.08 23.39 -14.84
CA ILE A 127 -7.29 22.70 -14.36
C ILE A 127 -7.38 22.74 -12.82
N ALA A 128 -6.27 22.46 -12.13
CA ALA A 128 -6.21 22.54 -10.68
C ALA A 128 -6.49 23.96 -10.17
N SER A 129 -5.90 24.98 -10.81
CA SER A 129 -6.11 26.39 -10.45
C SER A 129 -7.54 26.85 -10.69
N ILE A 130 -8.16 26.48 -11.82
CA ILE A 130 -9.57 26.76 -12.12
C ILE A 130 -10.49 26.08 -11.10
N SER A 131 -10.18 24.84 -10.71
CA SER A 131 -10.95 24.11 -9.69
C SER A 131 -10.91 24.83 -8.34
N VAL A 132 -9.76 25.38 -7.98
CA VAL A 132 -9.59 26.20 -6.77
C VAL A 132 -10.32 27.54 -6.88
N LEU A 133 -10.25 28.23 -8.02
CA LEU A 133 -10.98 29.49 -8.23
C LEU A 133 -12.50 29.28 -8.21
N GLY A 134 -13.00 28.21 -8.83
CA GLY A 134 -14.41 27.83 -8.79
C GLY A 134 -14.91 27.58 -7.36
N SER A 135 -14.02 27.14 -6.47
CA SER A 135 -14.32 26.95 -5.05
C SER A 135 -14.74 28.24 -4.30
N ILE A 136 -14.47 29.42 -4.88
CA ILE A 136 -14.90 30.71 -4.30
C ILE A 136 -16.41 30.92 -4.49
N PHE A 137 -17.01 30.33 -5.53
CA PHE A 137 -18.39 30.59 -5.95
C PHE A 137 -19.35 29.43 -5.64
N ILE A 138 -18.90 28.38 -4.95
CA ILE A 138 -19.62 27.12 -4.77
C ILE A 138 -19.78 26.79 -3.28
N ASP A 139 -20.96 26.33 -2.88
CA ASP A 139 -21.29 25.90 -1.50
C ASP A 139 -20.39 24.78 -0.98
N ASN A 140 -20.25 24.69 0.36
CA ASN A 140 -19.27 23.83 1.04
C ASN A 140 -19.32 22.34 0.66
N TYR A 141 -20.51 21.77 0.44
CA TYR A 141 -20.66 20.35 0.08
C TYR A 141 -20.27 20.08 -1.38
N SER A 142 -20.72 20.92 -2.30
CA SER A 142 -20.38 20.85 -3.74
C SER A 142 -18.88 21.09 -3.98
N LEU A 143 -18.27 21.96 -3.17
CA LEU A 143 -16.83 22.21 -3.14
C LEU A 143 -16.03 20.96 -2.74
N ALA A 144 -16.49 20.22 -1.72
CA ALA A 144 -15.83 19.00 -1.28
C ALA A 144 -15.85 17.93 -2.40
N PHE A 145 -16.98 17.75 -3.08
CA PHE A 145 -17.08 16.79 -4.20
C PHE A 145 -16.24 17.20 -5.41
N LEU A 146 -16.19 18.49 -5.75
CA LEU A 146 -15.37 18.99 -6.86
C LEU A 146 -13.86 18.83 -6.57
N LEU A 147 -13.42 19.15 -5.34
CA LEU A 147 -12.04 18.98 -4.92
C LEU A 147 -11.64 17.50 -4.82
N ILE A 148 -12.50 16.63 -4.29
CA ILE A 148 -12.24 15.19 -4.26
C ILE A 148 -12.23 14.60 -5.67
N GLY A 149 -13.17 14.99 -6.54
CA GLY A 149 -13.23 14.54 -7.93
C GLY A 149 -12.00 14.96 -8.74
N SER A 150 -11.56 16.21 -8.60
CA SER A 150 -10.32 16.70 -9.22
C SER A 150 -9.08 15.98 -8.68
N LEU A 151 -8.99 15.70 -7.38
CA LEU A 151 -7.91 14.87 -6.81
C LEU A 151 -7.90 13.46 -7.40
N ILE A 152 -9.06 12.83 -7.56
CA ILE A 152 -9.17 11.48 -8.14
C ILE A 152 -8.74 11.49 -9.60
N ILE A 153 -9.16 12.48 -10.39
CA ILE A 153 -8.78 12.63 -11.80
C ILE A 153 -7.28 12.88 -11.93
N LEU A 154 -6.73 13.81 -11.13
CA LEU A 154 -5.29 14.06 -11.05
C LEU A 154 -4.56 12.77 -10.66
N ASN A 155 -5.07 12.02 -9.68
CA ASN A 155 -4.48 10.75 -9.24
C ASN A 155 -4.53 9.67 -10.34
N ILE A 156 -5.59 9.58 -11.14
CA ILE A 156 -5.71 8.61 -12.25
C ILE A 156 -4.73 8.96 -13.38
N ILE A 157 -4.69 10.23 -13.79
CA ILE A 157 -3.72 10.74 -14.79
C ILE A 157 -2.30 10.47 -14.30
N PHE A 158 -2.07 10.76 -13.03
CA PHE A 158 -0.80 10.53 -12.35
C PHE A 158 -0.43 9.04 -12.27
N ARG A 159 -1.37 8.15 -11.92
CA ARG A 159 -1.16 6.70 -11.88
C ARG A 159 -0.83 6.13 -13.26
N LYS A 160 -1.45 6.63 -14.32
CA LYS A 160 -1.08 6.24 -15.70
C LYS A 160 0.36 6.65 -16.04
N ILE A 161 0.85 7.76 -15.49
CA ILE A 161 2.23 8.25 -15.71
C ILE A 161 3.25 7.56 -14.77
N VAL A 162 2.83 7.18 -13.55
CA VAL A 162 3.70 6.68 -12.45
C VAL A 162 3.62 5.16 -12.23
N HIS A 163 2.87 4.43 -13.06
CA HIS A 163 2.72 2.97 -12.99
C HIS A 163 4.05 2.18 -13.04
N ILE A 164 5.15 2.86 -13.38
CA ILE A 164 6.51 2.32 -13.46
C ILE A 164 7.20 2.26 -12.06
N GLU A 165 6.73 2.96 -11.02
CA GLU A 165 7.53 3.11 -9.78
C GLU A 165 6.87 2.93 -8.41
N THR A 166 5.55 2.97 -8.27
CA THR A 166 4.93 2.52 -7.00
C THR A 166 5.37 1.09 -6.65
N TRP A 167 5.75 0.34 -7.67
CA TRP A 167 6.32 -0.99 -7.58
C TRP A 167 7.63 -1.09 -6.81
N THR A 168 8.60 -0.18 -7.00
CA THR A 168 9.92 -0.27 -6.35
C THR A 168 9.81 0.08 -4.86
N PHE A 169 9.01 1.10 -4.52
CA PHE A 169 8.73 1.47 -3.14
C PHE A 169 7.88 0.42 -2.41
N LEU A 170 6.83 -0.10 -3.03
CA LEU A 170 6.00 -1.17 -2.46
C LEU A 170 6.82 -2.45 -2.25
N GLN A 171 7.66 -2.83 -3.22
CA GLN A 171 8.60 -3.93 -3.05
C GLN A 171 9.57 -3.69 -1.90
N TRP A 172 10.06 -2.45 -1.71
CA TRP A 172 10.90 -2.12 -0.56
C TRP A 172 10.15 -2.25 0.77
N ILE A 173 8.94 -1.69 0.93
CA ILE A 173 8.14 -1.87 2.16
C ILE A 173 7.96 -3.36 2.47
N LEU A 174 7.65 -4.16 1.44
CA LEU A 174 7.48 -5.60 1.57
C LEU A 174 8.80 -6.33 1.88
N LYS A 175 9.95 -5.81 1.44
CA LYS A 175 11.31 -6.37 1.63
C LYS A 175 12.00 -5.90 2.92
N SER A 176 11.71 -4.68 3.41
CA SER A 176 12.44 -3.99 4.49
C SER A 176 12.00 -4.42 5.90
N ILE A 177 10.79 -5.01 6.01
CA ILE A 177 10.34 -5.63 7.26
C ILE A 177 11.10 -6.95 7.44
N ARG A 178 12.27 -6.91 8.11
CA ARG A 178 12.87 -8.12 8.69
C ARG A 178 11.86 -8.68 9.69
N ARG A 179 11.19 -9.77 9.32
CA ARG A 179 10.10 -10.34 10.11
C ARG A 179 10.71 -11.03 11.34
N PRO A 180 10.43 -10.56 12.56
CA PRO A 180 10.83 -11.29 13.76
C PRO A 180 10.22 -12.70 13.70
N SER A 181 10.91 -13.71 14.21
CA SER A 181 10.37 -15.07 14.32
C SER A 181 9.68 -15.28 15.68
N GLY A 182 8.73 -16.22 15.72
CA GLY A 182 8.12 -16.70 16.96
C GLY A 182 7.43 -15.62 17.83
N PHE A 183 7.76 -15.62 19.12
CA PHE A 183 7.14 -14.80 20.16
C PHE A 183 7.32 -13.29 19.96
N ARG A 184 8.51 -12.84 19.53
CA ARG A 184 8.81 -11.41 19.30
C ARG A 184 7.86 -10.77 18.28
N ARG A 185 7.44 -11.54 17.26
CA ARG A 185 6.49 -11.08 16.25
C ARG A 185 5.08 -10.90 16.81
N LYS A 186 4.66 -11.76 17.74
CA LYS A 186 3.38 -11.63 18.42
C LYS A 186 3.34 -10.35 19.26
N CYS A 187 4.39 -10.07 20.03
CA CYS A 187 4.50 -8.85 20.83
C CYS A 187 4.48 -7.59 19.97
N ILE A 188 5.18 -7.56 18.83
CA ILE A 188 5.18 -6.41 17.91
C ILE A 188 3.79 -6.18 17.31
N HIS A 189 3.10 -7.25 16.92
CA HIS A 189 1.73 -7.15 16.41
C HIS A 189 0.74 -6.67 17.47
N MET A 190 0.86 -7.16 18.70
CA MET A 190 0.07 -6.69 19.84
C MET A 190 0.35 -5.22 20.16
N GLY A 191 1.62 -4.81 20.19
CA GLY A 191 1.99 -3.41 20.42
C GLY A 191 1.51 -2.47 19.31
N HIS A 192 1.59 -2.90 18.05
CA HIS A 192 1.03 -2.15 16.92
C HIS A 192 -0.49 -2.00 17.04
N ASP A 193 -1.22 -3.06 17.37
CA ASP A 193 -2.68 -2.98 17.53
C ASP A 193 -3.07 -2.10 18.72
N LEU A 194 -2.31 -2.15 19.83
CA LEU A 194 -2.51 -1.28 20.97
C LEU A 194 -2.29 0.20 20.62
N LEU A 195 -1.22 0.51 19.88
CA LEU A 195 -0.95 1.88 19.40
C LEU A 195 -2.05 2.38 18.45
N LEU A 196 -2.52 1.51 17.55
CA LEU A 196 -3.56 1.84 16.59
C LEU A 196 -4.92 2.07 17.29
N LEU A 197 -5.29 1.19 18.23
CA LEU A 197 -6.46 1.36 19.09
C LEU A 197 -6.39 2.66 19.88
N SER A 198 -5.22 2.95 20.49
CA SER A 198 -5.01 4.17 21.27
C SER A 198 -5.13 5.43 20.41
N SER A 199 -4.50 5.42 19.22
CA SER A 199 -4.52 6.56 18.30
C SER A 199 -5.92 6.86 17.78
N ILE A 200 -6.66 5.83 17.35
CA ILE A 200 -8.03 5.98 16.87
C ILE A 200 -8.94 6.40 18.04
N SER A 201 -8.78 5.81 19.23
CA SER A 201 -9.54 6.20 20.42
C SER A 201 -9.34 7.68 20.76
N ILE A 202 -8.09 8.18 20.80
CA ILE A 202 -7.80 9.59 21.07
C ILE A 202 -8.45 10.51 20.02
N LEU A 203 -8.34 10.17 18.73
CA LEU A 203 -8.91 10.97 17.66
C LEU A 203 -10.45 11.06 17.74
N ILE A 204 -11.12 9.96 18.05
CA ILE A 204 -12.58 9.93 18.19
C ILE A 204 -12.99 10.74 19.43
N ASN A 205 -12.32 10.55 20.57
CA ASN A 205 -12.63 11.31 21.77
C ASN A 205 -12.38 12.82 21.59
N TYR A 206 -11.37 13.21 20.81
CA TYR A 206 -11.14 14.60 20.42
C TYR A 206 -12.26 15.13 19.51
N TRP A 207 -12.67 14.35 18.50
CA TRP A 207 -13.73 14.72 17.57
C TRP A 207 -15.07 14.98 18.28
N PHE A 208 -15.41 14.15 19.26
CA PHE A 208 -16.64 14.27 20.04
C PHE A 208 -16.50 15.15 21.28
N GLN A 209 -15.35 15.81 21.48
CA GLN A 209 -15.06 16.71 22.60
C GLN A 209 -15.20 16.06 24.00
N ILE A 210 -15.02 14.74 24.09
CA ILE A 210 -15.12 13.97 25.34
C ILE A 210 -13.87 14.15 26.23
N LEU A 211 -12.75 14.61 25.67
CA LEU A 211 -11.48 14.87 26.36
C LEU A 211 -11.45 16.13 27.26
N ALA A 212 -12.59 16.80 27.49
CA ALA A 212 -12.63 18.06 28.22
C ALA A 212 -12.38 17.91 29.74
N ASP A 213 -12.65 16.72 30.31
CA ASP A 213 -12.58 16.49 31.77
C ASP A 213 -11.50 15.46 32.17
N PRO A 214 -10.89 15.56 33.37
CA PRO A 214 -9.89 14.59 33.87
C PRO A 214 -10.39 13.14 33.95
N GLU A 215 -11.71 12.93 34.11
CA GLU A 215 -12.34 11.60 34.13
C GLU A 215 -12.34 10.91 32.75
N SER A 216 -12.08 11.66 31.67
CA SER A 216 -12.01 11.14 30.30
C SER A 216 -10.85 10.15 30.06
N LEU A 217 -9.83 10.14 30.92
CA LEU A 217 -8.73 9.17 30.86
C LEU A 217 -9.19 7.73 31.12
N LEU A 218 -10.18 7.53 32.00
CA LEU A 218 -10.77 6.21 32.24
C LEU A 218 -11.61 5.75 31.04
N ILE A 219 -12.27 6.67 30.34
CA ILE A 219 -13.06 6.40 29.14
C ILE A 219 -12.12 6.02 27.98
N VAL A 220 -11.08 6.82 27.73
CA VAL A 220 -10.09 6.54 26.68
C VAL A 220 -9.32 5.25 26.97
N GLY A 221 -8.88 5.06 28.22
CA GLY A 221 -8.14 3.88 28.67
C GLY A 221 -8.97 2.61 28.66
N GLY A 222 -10.16 2.63 29.25
CA GLY A 222 -11.11 1.50 29.26
C GLY A 222 -11.52 1.12 27.84
N GLY A 223 -11.74 2.11 26.99
CA GLY A 223 -12.06 1.93 25.58
C GLY A 223 -10.96 1.29 24.74
N VAL A 224 -9.72 1.25 25.22
CA VAL A 224 -8.61 0.56 24.54
C VAL A 224 -8.33 -0.78 25.21
N LEU A 225 -8.29 -0.81 26.54
CA LEU A 225 -7.92 -2.00 27.32
C LEU A 225 -8.97 -3.11 27.22
N ILE A 226 -10.26 -2.79 27.32
CA ILE A 226 -11.33 -3.79 27.29
C ILE A 226 -11.33 -4.53 25.95
N PRO A 227 -11.37 -3.84 24.78
CA PRO A 227 -11.30 -4.53 23.51
C PRO A 227 -10.00 -5.31 23.30
N PHE A 228 -8.86 -4.73 23.70
CA PHE A 228 -7.57 -5.39 23.55
C PHE A 228 -7.47 -6.71 24.33
N LEU A 229 -7.92 -6.74 25.59
CA LEU A 229 -7.94 -7.95 26.41
C LEU A 229 -8.86 -9.03 25.84
N ILE A 230 -10.00 -8.64 25.27
CA ILE A 230 -10.95 -9.56 24.65
C ILE A 230 -10.32 -10.22 23.41
N ILE A 231 -9.69 -9.45 22.52
CA ILE A 231 -9.04 -10.01 21.30
C ILE A 231 -7.90 -10.97 21.69
N ILE A 232 -7.15 -10.66 22.76
CA ILE A 232 -6.10 -11.56 23.28
C ILE A 232 -6.71 -12.87 23.79
N SER A 233 -7.83 -12.80 24.50
CA SER A 233 -8.52 -13.94 25.11
C SER A 233 -9.03 -14.94 24.07
N PHE A 234 -9.45 -14.46 22.89
CA PHE A 234 -9.91 -15.31 21.78
C PHE A 234 -8.80 -16.11 21.07
N LYS A 235 -7.54 -16.04 21.55
CA LYS A 235 -6.39 -16.78 21.01
C LYS A 235 -6.12 -16.54 19.52
N ASN A 236 -6.72 -15.52 18.90
CA ASN A 236 -6.53 -15.22 17.46
C ASN A 236 -5.12 -14.70 17.13
N TYR A 237 -4.39 -14.14 18.11
CA TYR A 237 -2.97 -13.80 17.97
C TYR A 237 -2.02 -15.01 17.84
N LYS A 238 -2.54 -16.25 17.86
CA LYS A 238 -1.76 -17.44 17.52
C LYS A 238 -1.45 -17.53 16.03
N ILE A 239 -2.25 -16.89 15.18
CA ILE A 239 -2.17 -17.04 13.72
C ILE A 239 -1.17 -16.04 13.17
N ILE A 240 -0.18 -16.55 12.44
CA ILE A 240 0.71 -15.72 11.64
C ILE A 240 -0.18 -15.02 10.59
N TRP A 241 -0.50 -13.74 10.75
CA TRP A 241 -1.39 -12.99 9.85
C TRP A 241 -1.03 -13.10 8.35
N SER A 242 0.23 -13.40 8.02
CA SER A 242 0.63 -13.67 6.63
C SER A 242 0.12 -15.00 6.04
N ARG A 243 -0.46 -15.86 6.87
CA ARG A 243 -1.16 -17.12 6.54
C ARG A 243 -2.67 -17.03 6.85
N ALA A 244 -3.18 -15.86 7.19
CA ALA A 244 -4.58 -15.73 7.61
C ALA A 244 -5.53 -15.90 6.41
N ARG A 245 -6.58 -16.72 6.60
CA ARG A 245 -7.66 -16.93 5.61
C ARG A 245 -8.62 -15.73 5.63
N PRO A 246 -9.31 -15.39 4.51
CA PRO A 246 -10.31 -14.31 4.48
C PRO A 246 -11.35 -14.39 5.62
N TRP A 247 -11.84 -15.60 5.91
CA TRP A 247 -12.74 -15.87 7.04
C TRP A 247 -12.15 -15.44 8.40
N GLN A 248 -10.83 -15.55 8.60
CA GLN A 248 -10.22 -15.16 9.88
C GLN A 248 -10.19 -13.65 10.09
N PHE A 249 -10.21 -12.86 9.01
CA PHE A 249 -10.42 -11.40 9.10
C PHE A 249 -11.87 -11.09 9.47
N TRP A 250 -12.83 -11.84 8.92
CA TRP A 250 -14.24 -11.76 9.33
C TRP A 250 -14.43 -12.12 10.80
N LYS A 251 -13.79 -13.21 11.25
CA LYS A 251 -13.79 -13.62 12.67
C LYS A 251 -13.22 -12.54 13.57
N LEU A 252 -12.07 -11.95 13.20
CA LEU A 252 -11.47 -10.83 13.92
C LEU A 252 -12.42 -9.64 14.00
N ASN A 253 -13.10 -9.30 12.90
CA ASN A 253 -14.04 -8.20 12.87
C ASN A 253 -15.23 -8.44 13.81
N ILE A 254 -15.79 -9.66 13.81
CA ILE A 254 -16.87 -10.05 14.73
C ILE A 254 -16.40 -9.96 16.20
N GLU A 255 -15.21 -10.46 16.51
CA GLU A 255 -14.65 -10.38 17.86
C GLU A 255 -14.43 -8.92 18.31
N LEU A 256 -13.98 -8.05 17.40
CA LEU A 256 -13.86 -6.61 17.65
C LEU A 256 -15.22 -5.95 17.87
N ILE A 257 -16.23 -6.31 17.08
CA ILE A 257 -17.60 -5.81 17.25
C ILE A 257 -18.15 -6.22 18.63
N LEU A 258 -17.97 -7.48 19.02
CA LEU A 258 -18.41 -7.98 20.33
C LEU A 258 -17.68 -7.27 21.48
N ALA A 259 -16.38 -7.05 21.33
CA ALA A 259 -15.58 -6.31 22.29
C ALA A 259 -16.04 -4.85 22.48
N GLU A 260 -16.31 -4.17 21.37
CA GLU A 260 -16.84 -2.80 21.36
C GLU A 260 -18.26 -2.72 21.93
N PHE A 261 -19.09 -3.71 21.63
CA PHE A 261 -20.44 -3.80 22.19
C PHE A 261 -20.42 -3.99 23.70
N LEU A 262 -19.52 -4.83 24.23
CA LEU A 262 -19.35 -4.99 25.67
C LEU A 262 -18.89 -3.70 26.33
N TYR A 263 -17.93 -2.99 25.71
CA TYR A 263 -17.50 -1.67 26.18
C TYR A 263 -18.66 -0.67 26.21
N PHE A 264 -19.48 -0.64 25.15
CA PHE A 264 -20.69 0.18 25.10
C PHE A 264 -21.65 -0.09 26.26
N LEU A 265 -21.90 -1.37 26.60
CA LEU A 265 -22.76 -1.74 27.73
C LEU A 265 -22.20 -1.26 29.07
N VAL A 266 -20.89 -1.45 29.29
CA VAL A 266 -20.20 -1.00 30.51
C VAL A 266 -20.30 0.52 30.65
N MET A 267 -20.01 1.27 29.58
CA MET A 267 -20.08 2.73 29.60
C MET A 267 -21.51 3.25 29.78
N THR A 268 -22.47 2.61 29.12
CA THR A 268 -23.90 2.91 29.28
C THR A 268 -24.34 2.72 30.73
N TYR A 269 -23.90 1.66 31.39
CA TYR A 269 -24.20 1.41 32.80
C TYR A 269 -23.54 2.45 33.73
N MET A 270 -22.29 2.83 33.46
CA MET A 270 -21.54 3.76 34.30
C MET A 270 -21.99 5.22 34.16
N ILE A 271 -22.28 5.68 32.94
CA ILE A 271 -22.52 7.11 32.63
C ILE A 271 -24.00 7.39 32.34
N GLY A 272 -24.77 6.37 31.93
CA GLY A 272 -26.16 6.51 31.52
C GLY A 272 -26.31 7.05 30.08
N LEU A 273 -27.27 6.49 29.33
CA LEU A 273 -27.62 6.97 27.98
C LEU A 273 -28.55 8.17 28.08
N LYS A 274 -28.01 9.38 28.15
CA LYS A 274 -28.83 10.60 28.17
C LYS A 274 -28.72 11.47 26.92
N GLU A 275 -27.75 11.24 26.04
CA GLU A 275 -27.51 12.11 24.87
C GLU A 275 -27.37 11.37 23.53
N ILE A 276 -27.95 11.95 22.48
CA ILE A 276 -27.84 11.51 21.07
C ILE A 276 -26.38 11.48 20.60
N ASN A 277 -25.53 12.37 21.15
CA ASN A 277 -24.10 12.42 20.87
C ASN A 277 -23.37 11.14 21.30
N LEU A 278 -23.84 10.48 22.36
CA LEU A 278 -23.25 9.23 22.87
C LEU A 278 -23.46 8.07 21.88
N ILE A 279 -24.65 7.99 21.26
CA ILE A 279 -24.96 6.96 20.26
C ILE A 279 -24.07 7.14 19.02
N HIS A 280 -23.97 8.38 18.51
CA HIS A 280 -23.10 8.70 17.37
C HIS A 280 -21.63 8.41 17.68
N PHE A 281 -21.18 8.71 18.90
CA PHE A 281 -19.84 8.37 19.36
C PHE A 281 -19.57 6.85 19.29
N HIS A 282 -20.46 6.03 19.87
CA HIS A 282 -20.27 4.59 19.92
C HIS A 282 -20.37 3.91 18.54
N VAL A 283 -21.28 4.35 17.67
CA VAL A 283 -21.35 3.86 16.27
C VAL A 283 -20.08 4.22 15.50
N THR A 284 -19.59 5.45 15.65
CA THR A 284 -18.34 5.89 15.03
C THR A 284 -17.15 5.07 15.53
N ARG A 285 -17.10 4.78 16.84
CA ARG A 285 -16.09 3.94 17.47
C ARG A 285 -16.07 2.53 16.92
N LEU A 286 -17.25 1.91 16.83
CA LEU A 286 -17.42 0.57 16.28
C LEU A 286 -16.88 0.49 14.85
N ALA A 287 -17.26 1.44 13.99
CA ALA A 287 -16.85 1.47 12.59
C ALA A 287 -15.34 1.64 12.43
N LEU A 288 -14.75 2.62 13.13
CA LEU A 288 -13.34 2.99 12.96
C LEU A 288 -12.38 2.01 13.64
N LEU A 289 -12.68 1.50 14.83
CA LEU A 289 -11.79 0.57 15.54
C LEU A 289 -11.85 -0.83 14.93
N SER A 290 -13.06 -1.37 14.69
CA SER A 290 -13.19 -2.71 14.09
C SER A 290 -12.71 -2.74 12.64
N GLY A 291 -12.99 -1.69 11.87
CA GLY A 291 -12.53 -1.54 10.48
C GLY A 291 -11.03 -1.23 10.40
N GLY A 292 -10.52 -0.34 11.25
CA GLY A 292 -9.12 0.11 11.22
C GLY A 292 -8.12 -1.01 11.45
N ILE A 293 -8.35 -1.87 12.45
CA ILE A 293 -7.50 -3.04 12.69
C ILE A 293 -7.58 -4.02 11.51
N VAL A 294 -8.78 -4.34 11.04
CA VAL A 294 -8.95 -5.29 9.92
C VAL A 294 -8.26 -4.78 8.66
N ILE A 295 -8.42 -3.50 8.33
CA ILE A 295 -7.77 -2.86 7.17
C ILE A 295 -6.24 -2.88 7.33
N ALA A 296 -5.71 -2.50 8.50
CA ALA A 296 -4.28 -2.55 8.78
C ALA A 296 -3.71 -3.97 8.61
N ARG A 297 -4.49 -5.00 8.95
CA ARG A 297 -4.12 -6.42 8.82
C ARG A 297 -4.28 -6.95 7.39
N LEU A 298 -5.28 -6.49 6.67
CA LEU A 298 -5.62 -6.93 5.31
C LEU A 298 -4.71 -6.27 4.26
N THR A 299 -4.24 -5.05 4.51
CA THR A 299 -3.46 -4.25 3.54
C THR A 299 -2.20 -4.97 3.03
N PRO A 300 -1.33 -5.57 3.87
CA PRO A 300 -0.16 -6.30 3.38
C PRO A 300 -0.52 -7.57 2.61
N PHE A 301 -1.66 -8.20 2.92
CA PHE A 301 -2.16 -9.39 2.23
C PHE A 301 -2.67 -9.05 0.84
N VAL A 302 -3.57 -8.06 0.73
CA VAL A 302 -4.11 -7.59 -0.56
C VAL A 302 -3.01 -7.03 -1.43
N ALA A 303 -2.09 -6.24 -0.86
CA ALA A 303 -0.94 -5.72 -1.60
C ALA A 303 -0.08 -6.86 -2.19
N ARG A 304 0.15 -7.93 -1.43
CA ARG A 304 0.90 -9.10 -1.91
C ARG A 304 0.15 -9.85 -3.01
N ASP A 305 -1.12 -10.16 -2.83
CA ASP A 305 -1.86 -10.99 -3.77
C ASP A 305 -2.17 -10.23 -5.07
N ALA A 306 -2.49 -8.93 -4.98
CA ALA A 306 -2.57 -8.04 -6.14
C ALA A 306 -1.23 -7.95 -6.87
N SER A 307 -0.10 -7.89 -6.14
CA SER A 307 1.24 -7.90 -6.73
C SER A 307 1.52 -9.18 -7.53
N SER A 308 1.03 -10.33 -7.06
CA SER A 308 1.20 -11.61 -7.72
C SER A 308 0.32 -11.73 -8.95
N TRP A 309 -0.91 -11.20 -8.87
CA TRP A 309 -1.87 -11.22 -9.98
C TRP A 309 -1.41 -10.33 -11.14
N LEU A 310 -0.95 -9.11 -10.86
CA LEU A 310 -0.43 -8.18 -11.87
C LEU A 310 0.82 -8.71 -12.59
N ARG A 311 1.69 -9.45 -11.88
CA ARG A 311 2.86 -10.11 -12.50
C ARG A 311 2.49 -11.12 -13.58
N ARG A 312 1.27 -11.70 -13.54
CA ARG A 312 0.81 -12.68 -14.55
C ARG A 312 0.59 -12.06 -15.92
N TYR A 313 0.36 -10.75 -15.99
CA TYR A 313 0.02 -10.06 -17.24
C TYR A 313 1.23 -9.51 -18.00
N GLN A 314 2.40 -9.42 -17.37
CA GLN A 314 3.54 -8.66 -17.92
C GLN A 314 4.57 -9.51 -18.69
N THR A 315 4.45 -10.84 -18.76
CA THR A 315 5.48 -11.69 -19.40
C THR A 315 4.86 -12.62 -20.44
N ASN A 316 5.07 -12.31 -21.73
CA ASN A 316 4.56 -13.06 -22.88
C ASN A 316 5.48 -14.22 -23.34
N GLU A 317 6.73 -14.28 -22.86
CA GLU A 317 7.65 -15.39 -23.16
C GLU A 317 7.96 -16.16 -21.86
N MET A 318 7.20 -17.22 -21.61
CA MET A 318 7.43 -18.13 -20.47
C MET A 318 7.79 -19.52 -21.00
N HIS A 319 8.99 -20.01 -20.68
CA HIS A 319 9.54 -21.28 -21.16
C HIS A 319 9.06 -22.51 -20.38
N PHE A 320 8.70 -22.36 -19.11
CA PHE A 320 8.29 -23.48 -18.25
C PHE A 320 6.87 -23.31 -17.75
N LYS A 321 6.01 -24.30 -18.03
CA LYS A 321 4.73 -24.51 -17.38
C LYS A 321 4.94 -25.32 -16.10
N THR A 322 4.84 -24.67 -14.94
CA THR A 322 5.24 -25.20 -13.64
C THR A 322 4.03 -25.58 -12.78
N LEU A 323 4.00 -26.79 -12.24
CA LEU A 323 3.10 -27.23 -11.18
C LEU A 323 3.82 -27.15 -9.83
N ILE A 324 3.15 -26.62 -8.82
CA ILE A 324 3.68 -26.55 -7.45
C ILE A 324 2.95 -27.54 -6.57
N ILE A 325 3.68 -28.29 -5.75
CA ILE A 325 3.09 -29.25 -4.81
C ILE A 325 3.32 -28.78 -3.38
N GLY A 326 2.22 -28.68 -2.63
CA GLY A 326 2.18 -28.18 -1.27
C GLY A 326 1.87 -26.69 -1.19
N SER A 327 1.09 -26.31 -0.19
CA SER A 327 0.83 -24.94 0.19
C SER A 327 1.37 -24.61 1.58
N GLY A 328 1.29 -23.33 1.97
CA GLY A 328 1.72 -22.89 3.30
C GLY A 328 3.11 -22.26 3.35
N TYR A 329 3.90 -22.62 4.37
CA TYR A 329 5.13 -21.90 4.69
C TYR A 329 6.20 -22.05 3.62
N GLU A 330 6.45 -23.30 3.22
CA GLU A 330 7.47 -23.71 2.25
C GLU A 330 7.18 -23.11 0.89
N LEU A 331 5.95 -23.22 0.39
CA LEU A 331 5.53 -22.53 -0.82
C LEU A 331 5.75 -21.02 -0.72
N GLY A 332 5.32 -20.42 0.39
CA GLY A 332 5.54 -19.01 0.62
C GLY A 332 7.04 -18.66 0.65
N ALA A 333 7.90 -19.50 1.21
CA ALA A 333 9.34 -19.30 1.31
C ALA A 333 10.02 -19.47 -0.05
N TYR A 334 9.61 -20.48 -0.81
CA TYR A 334 9.99 -20.71 -2.20
C TYR A 334 9.65 -19.48 -3.05
N LEU A 335 8.39 -19.05 -3.08
CA LEU A 335 7.96 -17.88 -3.88
C LEU A 335 8.69 -16.61 -3.46
N ARG A 336 8.96 -16.43 -2.15
CA ARG A 336 9.76 -15.29 -1.65
C ARG A 336 11.22 -15.35 -2.10
N ARG A 337 11.87 -16.52 -2.00
CA ARG A 337 13.28 -16.71 -2.40
C ARG A 337 13.44 -16.57 -3.91
N ALA A 338 12.52 -17.15 -4.65
CA ALA A 338 12.49 -17.11 -6.10
C ALA A 338 12.11 -15.71 -6.65
N ALA A 339 11.40 -14.89 -5.87
CA ALA A 339 11.23 -13.45 -6.14
C ALA A 339 12.45 -12.58 -5.77
N TYR A 340 13.37 -13.09 -4.94
CA TYR A 340 14.54 -12.34 -4.45
C TYR A 340 15.79 -12.55 -5.33
N ARG A 341 16.01 -13.78 -5.82
CA ARG A 341 17.04 -14.08 -6.84
C ARG A 341 16.50 -13.74 -8.23
N ASN A 342 16.63 -12.47 -8.62
CA ASN A 342 16.39 -11.97 -9.99
C ASN A 342 16.97 -12.93 -11.05
N SER A 343 16.12 -13.72 -11.73
CA SER A 343 16.28 -14.24 -13.11
C SER A 343 15.36 -15.43 -13.41
N HIS A 344 14.99 -16.24 -12.41
CA HIS A 344 14.40 -17.56 -12.69
C HIS A 344 12.86 -17.63 -12.66
N ILE A 345 12.14 -16.84 -11.85
CA ILE A 345 10.65 -16.84 -11.93
C ILE A 345 10.15 -16.28 -13.26
N ILE A 346 10.90 -15.36 -13.86
CA ILE A 346 10.49 -14.63 -15.08
C ILE A 346 10.25 -15.59 -16.26
N THR A 347 10.85 -16.79 -16.24
CA THR A 347 10.69 -17.81 -17.28
C THR A 347 9.62 -18.87 -16.96
N ARG A 348 8.87 -18.75 -15.86
CA ARG A 348 7.97 -19.80 -15.35
C ARG A 348 6.51 -19.33 -15.29
N ARG A 349 5.63 -20.02 -16.01
CA ARG A 349 4.17 -19.94 -15.86
C ARG A 349 3.71 -20.98 -14.86
N ILE A 350 3.40 -20.56 -13.63
CA ILE A 350 2.82 -21.48 -12.64
C ILE A 350 1.35 -21.72 -13.00
N ILE A 351 1.02 -22.97 -13.34
CA ILE A 351 -0.33 -23.39 -13.75
C ILE A 351 -1.26 -23.42 -12.53
N GLY A 352 -0.79 -23.97 -11.41
CA GLY A 352 -1.54 -24.06 -10.17
C GLY A 352 -0.79 -24.83 -9.08
N ILE A 353 -1.50 -25.11 -8.00
CA ILE A 353 -0.98 -25.77 -6.79
C ILE A 353 -1.74 -27.09 -6.57
N LEU A 354 -1.02 -28.13 -6.17
CA LEU A 354 -1.57 -29.36 -5.61
C LEU A 354 -1.52 -29.27 -4.07
N GLU A 355 -2.60 -29.63 -3.37
CA GLU A 355 -2.69 -29.47 -1.91
C GLU A 355 -3.48 -30.59 -1.24
N ASN A 356 -3.00 -31.13 -0.11
CA ASN A 356 -3.65 -32.26 0.58
C ASN A 356 -4.85 -31.85 1.45
N ASP A 357 -4.94 -30.60 1.87
CA ASP A 357 -6.09 -30.10 2.66
C ASP A 357 -7.34 -29.99 1.74
N PRO A 358 -8.37 -30.85 1.92
CA PRO A 358 -9.56 -30.82 1.08
C PRO A 358 -10.37 -29.52 1.26
N SER A 359 -10.16 -28.77 2.35
CA SER A 359 -10.77 -27.44 2.52
C SER A 359 -10.20 -26.37 1.59
N LEU A 360 -9.10 -26.68 0.88
CA LEU A 360 -8.46 -25.80 -0.10
C LEU A 360 -8.80 -26.18 -1.55
N ALA A 361 -9.66 -27.17 -1.78
CA ALA A 361 -10.16 -27.50 -3.12
C ALA A 361 -10.84 -26.29 -3.76
N ASN A 362 -10.51 -25.99 -5.02
CA ASN A 362 -10.98 -24.82 -5.77
C ASN A 362 -10.63 -23.45 -5.17
N ALA A 363 -9.76 -23.39 -4.16
CA ALA A 363 -9.30 -22.13 -3.58
C ALA A 363 -8.17 -21.49 -4.40
N ILE A 364 -7.92 -20.20 -4.18
CA ILE A 364 -6.75 -19.50 -4.72
C ILE A 364 -5.75 -19.27 -3.59
N VAL A 365 -4.54 -19.80 -3.73
CA VAL A 365 -3.48 -19.74 -2.73
C VAL A 365 -2.25 -19.03 -3.30
N PHE A 366 -1.80 -17.94 -2.64
CA PHE A 366 -0.75 -17.03 -3.14
C PHE A 366 -1.00 -16.49 -4.56
N GLY A 367 -2.27 -16.41 -4.97
CA GLY A 367 -2.70 -15.99 -6.31
C GLY A 367 -2.76 -17.12 -7.34
N PHE A 368 -2.46 -18.38 -6.98
CA PHE A 368 -2.53 -19.55 -7.87
C PHE A 368 -3.72 -20.45 -7.53
N PRO A 369 -4.45 -20.98 -8.52
CA PRO A 369 -5.55 -21.89 -8.26
C PRO A 369 -5.03 -23.22 -7.71
N VAL A 370 -5.73 -23.76 -6.72
CA VAL A 370 -5.54 -25.15 -6.28
C VAL A 370 -6.27 -26.04 -7.27
N LEU A 371 -5.51 -26.87 -7.98
CA LEU A 371 -6.01 -27.71 -9.07
C LEU A 371 -6.62 -29.02 -8.57
N GLY A 372 -6.25 -29.47 -7.38
CA GLY A 372 -6.74 -30.71 -6.79
C GLY A 372 -5.88 -31.17 -5.62
N GLU A 373 -6.22 -32.36 -5.12
CA GLU A 373 -5.53 -33.03 -4.03
C GLU A 373 -4.34 -33.85 -4.52
N TYR A 374 -3.56 -34.39 -3.57
CA TYR A 374 -2.40 -35.24 -3.87
C TYR A 374 -2.76 -36.48 -4.69
N LYS A 375 -3.97 -37.02 -4.51
CA LYS A 375 -4.52 -38.12 -5.31
C LYS A 375 -4.77 -37.74 -6.77
N ASP A 376 -5.03 -36.47 -7.06
CA ASP A 376 -5.35 -35.96 -8.40
C ASP A 376 -4.08 -35.67 -9.22
N PHE A 377 -2.89 -35.87 -8.64
CA PHE A 377 -1.60 -35.59 -9.26
C PHE A 377 -1.48 -36.16 -10.68
N LYS A 378 -1.87 -37.43 -10.88
CA LYS A 378 -1.81 -38.11 -12.19
C LYS A 378 -2.75 -37.46 -13.20
N ASN A 379 -4.01 -37.29 -12.84
CA ASN A 379 -5.01 -36.66 -13.70
C ASN A 379 -4.61 -35.23 -14.10
N ILE A 380 -3.94 -34.50 -13.20
CA ILE A 380 -3.49 -33.13 -13.46
C ILE A 380 -2.27 -33.12 -14.39
N LEU A 381 -1.37 -34.11 -14.27
CA LEU A 381 -0.25 -34.28 -15.20
C LEU A 381 -0.71 -34.62 -16.61
N ASP A 382 -1.70 -35.50 -16.76
CA ASP A 382 -2.15 -35.95 -18.07
C ASP A 382 -2.97 -34.88 -18.81
N ASN A 383 -3.74 -34.06 -18.06
CA ASN A 383 -4.63 -33.05 -18.64
C ASN A 383 -3.97 -31.67 -18.82
N ASN A 384 -2.78 -31.44 -18.28
CA ASN A 384 -2.07 -30.17 -18.40
C ASN A 384 -0.67 -30.39 -18.96
N ASP A 385 -0.27 -29.54 -19.91
CA ASP A 385 1.06 -29.54 -20.49
C ASP A 385 2.11 -29.01 -19.48
N ILE A 386 2.45 -29.81 -18.46
CA ILE A 386 3.36 -29.45 -17.37
C ILE A 386 4.80 -29.84 -17.77
N THR A 387 5.71 -28.86 -17.69
CA THR A 387 7.13 -29.04 -18.03
C THR A 387 8.05 -29.05 -16.80
N GLU A 388 7.56 -28.55 -15.66
CA GLU A 388 8.32 -28.47 -14.41
C GLU A 388 7.41 -28.71 -13.20
N ILE A 389 7.92 -29.42 -12.20
CA ILE A 389 7.27 -29.65 -10.91
C ILE A 389 8.18 -29.15 -9.80
N ILE A 390 7.62 -28.36 -8.88
CA ILE A 390 8.33 -27.87 -7.70
C ILE A 390 7.63 -28.39 -6.45
N VAL A 391 8.31 -29.30 -5.77
CA VAL A 391 7.81 -29.93 -4.55
C VAL A 391 8.26 -29.12 -3.35
N CYS A 392 7.31 -28.47 -2.69
CA CYS A 392 7.52 -27.67 -1.47
C CYS A 392 7.08 -28.42 -0.21
N ASP A 393 6.29 -29.49 -0.33
CA ASP A 393 5.87 -30.32 0.80
C ASP A 393 6.79 -31.55 0.96
N PRO A 394 7.50 -31.70 2.11
CA PRO A 394 8.32 -32.87 2.40
C PRO A 394 7.53 -34.19 2.39
N GLU A 395 6.30 -34.19 2.93
CA GLU A 395 5.48 -35.40 3.09
C GLU A 395 5.11 -35.99 1.72
N PHE A 396 4.72 -35.13 0.79
CA PHE A 396 4.45 -35.53 -0.59
C PHE A 396 5.71 -36.10 -1.26
N TYR A 397 6.87 -35.46 -1.08
CA TYR A 397 8.12 -35.87 -1.71
C TYR A 397 8.55 -37.29 -1.28
N GLU A 398 8.33 -37.63 -0.01
CA GLU A 398 8.69 -38.92 0.55
C GLU A 398 7.70 -40.02 0.16
N THR A 399 6.40 -39.72 0.21
CA THR A 399 5.34 -40.70 -0.04
C THR A 399 5.19 -41.03 -1.53
N ASN A 400 5.40 -40.07 -2.43
CA ASN A 400 5.08 -40.18 -3.86
C ASN A 400 6.31 -40.32 -4.78
N GLN A 401 7.38 -40.95 -4.29
CA GLN A 401 8.61 -41.20 -5.05
C GLN A 401 8.37 -41.88 -6.42
N ASN A 402 7.46 -42.85 -6.49
CA ASN A 402 7.16 -43.59 -7.71
C ASN A 402 6.47 -42.71 -8.77
N ASP A 403 5.56 -41.85 -8.33
CA ASP A 403 4.83 -40.95 -9.23
C ASP A 403 5.75 -39.80 -9.71
N LEU A 404 6.66 -39.32 -8.85
CA LEU A 404 7.71 -38.38 -9.26
C LEU A 404 8.71 -39.00 -10.24
N LYS A 405 9.04 -40.30 -10.11
CA LYS A 405 9.88 -41.00 -11.11
C LYS A 405 9.20 -41.05 -12.48
N LYS A 406 7.92 -41.45 -12.52
CA LYS A 406 7.14 -41.47 -13.78
C LYS A 406 7.08 -40.10 -14.45
N ALA A 407 6.91 -39.03 -13.67
CA ALA A 407 6.93 -37.67 -14.22
C ALA A 407 8.31 -37.30 -14.82
N LYS A 408 9.43 -37.76 -14.23
CA LYS A 408 10.76 -37.59 -14.85
C LYS A 408 10.90 -38.35 -16.17
N ASP A 409 10.35 -39.56 -16.25
CA ASP A 409 10.37 -40.38 -17.47
C ASP A 409 9.59 -39.70 -18.62
N MET A 410 8.63 -38.84 -18.29
CA MET A 410 7.90 -37.96 -19.22
C MET A 410 8.63 -36.65 -19.57
N ASN A 411 9.95 -36.54 -19.30
CA ASN A 411 10.76 -35.33 -19.48
C ASN A 411 10.34 -34.11 -18.63
N ILE A 412 9.63 -34.31 -17.52
CA ILE A 412 9.24 -33.22 -16.62
C ILE A 412 10.37 -32.92 -15.62
N THR A 413 10.79 -31.65 -15.54
CA THR A 413 11.85 -31.24 -14.61
C THR A 413 11.32 -31.19 -13.17
N ILE A 414 11.87 -31.99 -12.26
CA ILE A 414 11.44 -32.02 -10.86
C ILE A 414 12.48 -31.35 -9.95
N LYS A 415 12.04 -30.36 -9.16
CA LYS A 415 12.85 -29.67 -8.16
C LYS A 415 12.22 -29.81 -6.79
N ARG A 416 13.03 -30.18 -5.79
CA ARG A 416 12.63 -30.14 -4.39
C ARG A 416 13.08 -28.81 -3.78
N TYR A 417 12.18 -28.15 -3.06
CA TYR A 417 12.51 -27.00 -2.22
C TYR A 417 12.41 -27.42 -0.76
N ILE A 418 13.44 -27.08 0.02
CA ILE A 418 13.48 -27.29 1.47
C ILE A 418 13.93 -25.95 2.06
N SER A 419 13.15 -25.35 2.97
CA SER A 419 13.60 -24.15 3.67
C SER A 419 14.72 -24.48 4.65
N GLU A 420 15.68 -23.56 4.80
CA GLU A 420 16.80 -23.69 5.74
C GLU A 420 16.35 -23.76 7.22
N VAL A 421 15.05 -23.59 7.51
CA VAL A 421 14.48 -23.66 8.87
C VAL A 421 14.41 -25.10 9.37
N GLU A 422 14.42 -26.11 8.50
CA GLU A 422 14.49 -27.54 8.88
C GLU A 422 15.93 -28.06 9.06
N LYS A 423 16.95 -27.22 8.82
CA LYS A 423 18.37 -27.58 9.06
C LYS A 423 18.89 -27.17 10.45
N ILE A 424 18.03 -26.60 11.29
CA ILE A 424 18.30 -26.21 12.68
C ILE A 424 17.35 -27.02 13.55
#